data_AF-A0A601EM02-F1
#
_entry.id   AF-A0A601EM02-F1
#
_cell.length_a   1.000
_cell.length_b   1.000
_cell.length_c   1.000
_cell.angle_alpha   90.00
_cell.angle_beta   90.00
_cell.angle_gamma   90.00
#
_symmetry.space_group_name_H-M   'P 1'
#
loop_
_entity.id
_entity.type
_entity.pdbx_description
1 polymer ?
#
loop_
_entity_poly.entity_id
_entity_poly.type
_entity_poly.pdbx_seq_one_letter_code
_entity_poly.pdbx_strand_id
1 'polypeptide(L)'
;MGYTRNQHMLSQWFLRNFRSDDTAQSPKEKQRVWAHVVVPTAEGKNDIKDIPLPISSVAVCKDCFRLTDGDTGEVFDIEHELSDYEQDMALLVRDLVQNHNFARLANCDTDDFPVEKLASFAIFQMLLNLNNPQSRFPGKNELFQSFINPVKNNLQHIISETISLSDVMPELAALSIYQKLIRIARSSSGDDEKAKAMFVLFSLLALQGKITMIDTMAWLRGEVFSGIHRVDIFHTGHHFYSTEPRPVFTVSPNVFCKMTEERVLYLPLAHNLALKFYQYPEHGFFTPLEINVFSPDPQKLLTKDMSRIKVYKCSYDYIDQVMSTIDMYNVGFSNIIYSSWQLSDVENYLRLQNEHHDTYYLPEHPVCWTVSREKG
;
A
#
# COMPACT_ATOMS: atom_id res chain seq x y z
N MET A 1 -20.83 12.73 -19.67
CA MET A 1 -20.15 11.58 -19.04
C MET A 1 -20.84 11.31 -17.72
N GLY A 2 -21.55 10.18 -17.60
CA GLY A 2 -22.20 9.83 -16.34
C GLY A 2 -21.14 9.53 -15.28
N TYR A 3 -21.32 10.06 -14.08
CA TYR A 3 -20.49 9.75 -12.91
C TYR A 3 -20.61 8.24 -12.66
N THR A 4 -19.65 7.45 -13.12
CA THR A 4 -19.60 6.02 -12.81
C THR A 4 -19.26 5.89 -11.33
N ARG A 5 -20.20 5.32 -10.57
CA ARG A 5 -20.02 4.95 -9.17
C ARG A 5 -18.64 4.30 -9.01
N ASN A 6 -17.82 4.87 -8.12
CA ASN A 6 -16.75 4.17 -7.43
C ASN A 6 -15.60 3.64 -8.31
N GLN A 7 -14.81 4.55 -8.88
CA GLN A 7 -13.52 4.21 -9.50
C GLN A 7 -12.37 4.54 -8.54
N HIS A 8 -12.28 3.84 -7.42
CA HIS A 8 -11.13 3.97 -6.54
C HIS A 8 -10.18 2.79 -6.86
N MET A 9 -8.93 3.07 -7.23
CA MET A 9 -8.00 2.05 -7.73
C MET A 9 -7.06 1.53 -6.62
N LEU A 10 -7.59 1.36 -5.41
CA LEU A 10 -6.85 0.71 -4.32
C LEU A 10 -7.20 -0.77 -4.27
N SER A 11 -6.19 -1.59 -3.97
CA SER A 11 -6.40 -3.00 -3.66
C SER A 11 -7.47 -3.18 -2.57
N GLN A 12 -8.43 -4.08 -2.81
CA GLN A 12 -9.38 -4.48 -1.78
C GLN A 12 -8.67 -5.04 -0.56
N TRP A 13 -7.62 -5.81 -0.79
CA TRP A 13 -6.87 -6.42 0.29
C TRP A 13 -6.22 -5.34 1.16
N PHE A 14 -5.60 -4.33 0.54
CA PHE A 14 -4.96 -3.23 1.26
C PHE A 14 -5.96 -2.43 2.09
N LEU A 15 -7.13 -2.12 1.53
CA LEU A 15 -8.19 -1.38 2.26
C LEU A 15 -8.79 -2.16 3.43
N ARG A 16 -8.69 -3.50 3.48
CA ARG A 16 -9.10 -4.26 4.67
C ARG A 16 -8.27 -3.92 5.91
N ASN A 17 -7.06 -3.41 5.73
CA ASN A 17 -6.23 -2.95 6.83
C ASN A 17 -6.65 -1.57 7.35
N PHE A 18 -7.61 -0.90 6.70
CA PHE A 18 -8.17 0.40 7.09
C PHE A 18 -9.69 0.34 7.26
N ARG A 19 -10.25 -0.87 7.37
CA ARG A 19 -11.69 -1.03 7.58
C ARG A 19 -12.11 -0.49 8.95
N SER A 20 -13.37 -0.12 9.06
CA SER A 20 -14.02 0.26 10.31
C SER A 20 -14.17 -0.95 11.21
N ASP A 21 -13.72 -0.82 12.46
CA ASP A 21 -13.62 -1.91 13.43
C ASP A 21 -14.99 -2.49 13.82
N ASP A 22 -16.04 -1.65 13.83
CA ASP A 22 -17.44 -2.05 14.03
C ASP A 22 -17.92 -3.08 12.98
N THR A 23 -17.30 -3.11 11.80
CA THR A 23 -17.61 -4.04 10.72
C THR A 23 -16.61 -5.17 10.56
N ALA A 24 -15.58 -5.29 11.41
CA ALA A 24 -14.55 -6.32 11.25
C ALA A 24 -15.09 -7.76 11.22
N GLN A 25 -16.20 -8.01 11.95
CA GLN A 25 -16.90 -9.30 12.00
C GLN A 25 -18.07 -9.42 11.00
N SER A 26 -18.35 -8.37 10.23
CA SER A 26 -19.39 -8.41 9.21
C SER A 26 -18.96 -9.29 8.02
N PRO A 27 -19.93 -9.82 7.24
CA PRO A 27 -19.66 -10.42 5.94
C PRO A 27 -18.74 -9.55 5.09
N LYS A 28 -17.86 -10.17 4.30
CA LYS A 28 -16.77 -9.49 3.59
C LYS A 28 -17.24 -8.31 2.74
N GLU A 29 -18.38 -8.46 2.09
CA GLU A 29 -19.02 -7.45 1.24
C GLU A 29 -19.66 -6.29 2.02
N LYS A 30 -19.78 -6.42 3.35
CA LYS A 30 -20.34 -5.40 4.25
C LYS A 30 -19.28 -4.72 5.12
N GLN A 31 -18.02 -5.16 5.06
CA GLN A 31 -16.91 -4.48 5.73
C GLN A 31 -16.74 -3.09 5.12
N ARG A 32 -16.73 -2.06 5.97
CA ARG A 32 -16.72 -0.65 5.54
C ARG A 32 -15.36 -0.02 5.75
N VAL A 33 -15.05 0.99 4.94
CA VAL A 33 -13.98 1.96 5.18
C VAL A 33 -14.62 3.35 5.11
N TRP A 34 -14.15 4.28 5.92
CA TRP A 34 -14.62 5.65 5.86
C TRP A 34 -13.85 6.40 4.80
N ALA A 35 -14.57 6.97 3.83
CA ALA A 35 -14.02 7.84 2.83
C ALA A 35 -14.30 9.30 3.22
N HIS A 36 -13.23 10.06 3.38
CA HIS A 36 -13.26 11.47 3.71
C HIS A 36 -12.92 12.27 2.45
N VAL A 37 -13.89 12.97 1.90
CA VAL A 37 -13.71 13.80 0.70
C VAL A 37 -13.39 15.22 1.13
N VAL A 38 -12.21 15.72 0.76
CA VAL A 38 -11.76 17.07 1.08
C VAL A 38 -12.06 18.00 -0.10
N VAL A 39 -13.10 18.82 0.05
CA VAL A 39 -13.54 19.79 -0.97
C VAL A 39 -13.16 21.21 -0.51
N PRO A 40 -12.33 21.95 -1.26
CA PRO A 40 -12.13 23.36 -0.96
C PRO A 40 -13.42 24.13 -1.25
N THR A 41 -13.93 24.86 -0.27
CA THR A 41 -15.06 25.77 -0.41
C THR A 41 -14.65 27.00 -1.22
N ALA A 42 -15.64 27.78 -1.67
CA ALA A 42 -15.39 29.04 -2.36
C ALA A 42 -14.55 30.05 -1.55
N GLU A 43 -14.48 29.87 -0.22
CA GLU A 43 -13.67 30.68 0.70
C GLU A 43 -12.27 30.10 0.94
N GLY A 44 -11.91 28.99 0.29
CA GLY A 44 -10.62 28.31 0.48
C GLY A 44 -10.52 27.46 1.75
N LYS A 45 -11.64 27.22 2.45
CA LYS A 45 -11.69 26.29 3.60
C LYS A 45 -11.91 24.86 3.12
N ASN A 46 -11.39 23.86 3.82
CA ASN A 46 -11.67 22.45 3.51
C ASN A 46 -13.03 22.04 4.11
N ASP A 47 -13.97 21.62 3.28
CA ASP A 47 -15.20 20.91 3.65
C ASP A 47 -14.94 19.40 3.53
N ILE A 48 -15.05 18.66 4.65
CA ILE A 48 -14.81 17.22 4.70
C ILE A 48 -16.16 16.50 4.71
N LYS A 49 -16.40 15.68 3.68
CA LYS A 49 -17.59 14.83 3.62
C LYS A 49 -17.24 13.40 3.95
N ASP A 50 -17.90 12.87 4.97
CA ASP A 50 -17.75 11.49 5.43
C ASP A 50 -18.78 10.58 4.78
N ILE A 51 -18.30 9.55 4.09
CA ILE A 51 -19.16 8.54 3.47
C ILE A 51 -18.63 7.15 3.84
N PRO A 52 -19.42 6.32 4.55
CA PRO A 52 -19.06 4.94 4.76
C PRO A 52 -19.24 4.18 3.45
N LEU A 53 -18.16 3.57 2.95
CA LEU A 53 -18.18 2.80 1.71
C LEU A 53 -17.88 1.33 2.00
N PRO A 54 -18.65 0.37 1.45
CA PRO A 54 -18.22 -1.02 1.42
C PRO A 54 -16.85 -1.14 0.76
N ILE A 55 -15.94 -1.96 1.28
CA ILE A 55 -14.60 -2.15 0.67
C ILE A 55 -14.69 -2.58 -0.80
N SER A 56 -15.71 -3.39 -1.13
CA SER A 56 -16.00 -3.80 -2.51
C SER A 56 -16.29 -2.63 -3.45
N SER A 57 -16.68 -1.48 -2.90
CA SER A 57 -17.03 -0.27 -3.63
C SER A 57 -15.88 0.74 -3.68
N VAL A 58 -14.68 0.40 -3.23
CA VAL A 58 -13.49 1.28 -3.27
C VAL A 58 -12.33 0.56 -4.00
N ALA A 59 -12.65 -0.57 -4.61
CA ALA A 59 -11.71 -1.45 -5.30
C ALA A 59 -11.49 -1.06 -6.75
N VAL A 60 -10.32 -1.47 -7.26
CA VAL A 60 -10.02 -1.51 -8.71
C VAL A 60 -11.24 -1.93 -9.50
N CYS A 61 -11.61 -1.09 -10.47
CA CYS A 61 -12.78 -1.35 -11.31
C CYS A 61 -12.60 -2.68 -12.03
N LYS A 62 -13.59 -3.57 -11.95
CA LYS A 62 -13.64 -4.87 -12.66
C LYS A 62 -13.56 -4.75 -14.20
N ASP A 63 -13.64 -3.52 -14.72
CA ASP A 63 -13.53 -3.24 -16.15
C ASP A 63 -12.10 -2.79 -16.54
N CYS A 64 -11.22 -2.54 -15.58
CA CYS A 64 -9.81 -2.26 -15.87
C CYS A 64 -9.14 -3.53 -16.42
N PHE A 65 -8.55 -3.41 -17.62
CA PHE A 65 -7.85 -4.51 -18.31
C PHE A 65 -8.76 -5.65 -18.79
N ARG A 66 -10.04 -5.37 -19.01
CA ARG A 66 -10.95 -6.30 -19.68
C ARG A 66 -10.54 -6.48 -21.14
N LEU A 67 -10.40 -7.74 -21.55
CA LEU A 67 -9.99 -8.17 -22.87
C LEU A 67 -10.98 -9.19 -23.45
N THR A 68 -10.90 -9.42 -24.74
CA THR A 68 -11.72 -10.40 -25.47
C THR A 68 -10.82 -11.52 -25.96
N ASP A 69 -11.11 -12.74 -25.56
CA ASP A 69 -10.40 -13.93 -26.00
C ASP A 69 -10.43 -14.04 -27.53
N GLY A 70 -9.29 -14.37 -28.14
CA GLY A 70 -9.17 -14.46 -29.59
C GLY A 70 -9.83 -15.70 -30.17
N ASP A 71 -9.87 -16.79 -29.40
CA ASP A 71 -10.36 -18.09 -29.85
C ASP A 71 -11.85 -18.26 -29.54
N THR A 72 -12.28 -17.85 -28.35
CA THR A 72 -13.68 -18.06 -27.90
C THR A 72 -14.56 -16.82 -28.05
N GLY A 73 -13.97 -15.63 -28.17
CA GLY A 73 -14.70 -14.35 -28.11
C GLY A 73 -15.23 -14.01 -26.71
N GLU A 74 -14.92 -14.83 -25.69
CA GLU A 74 -15.34 -14.57 -24.31
C GLU A 74 -14.51 -13.47 -23.67
N VAL A 75 -15.14 -12.75 -22.74
CA VAL A 75 -14.48 -11.69 -21.99
C VAL A 75 -13.62 -12.27 -20.87
N PHE A 76 -12.41 -11.75 -20.67
CA PHE A 76 -11.55 -12.07 -19.54
C PHE A 76 -10.77 -10.84 -19.03
N ASP A 77 -10.09 -11.00 -17.90
CA ASP A 77 -9.28 -9.95 -17.27
C ASP A 77 -8.02 -10.53 -16.59
N ILE A 78 -7.29 -9.66 -15.88
CA ILE A 78 -6.08 -9.98 -15.09
C ILE A 78 -6.30 -9.93 -13.56
N GLU A 79 -7.56 -9.97 -13.09
CA GLU A 79 -7.90 -9.82 -11.66
C GLU A 79 -7.27 -10.92 -10.81
N HIS A 80 -7.18 -12.14 -11.36
CA HIS A 80 -6.60 -13.27 -10.64
C HIS A 80 -5.10 -13.05 -10.36
N GLU A 81 -4.34 -12.58 -11.35
CA GLU A 81 -2.91 -12.32 -11.20
C GLU A 81 -2.63 -11.18 -10.20
N LEU A 82 -3.47 -10.14 -10.20
CA LEU A 82 -3.43 -9.09 -9.20
C LEU A 82 -3.75 -9.64 -7.80
N SER A 83 -4.79 -10.48 -7.69
CA SER A 83 -5.22 -11.08 -6.42
C SER A 83 -4.16 -11.99 -5.81
N ASP A 84 -3.45 -12.78 -6.62
CA ASP A 84 -2.39 -13.67 -6.15
C ASP A 84 -1.21 -12.85 -5.57
N TYR A 85 -0.82 -11.77 -6.27
CA TYR A 85 0.21 -10.85 -5.78
C TYR A 85 -0.21 -10.16 -4.48
N GLU A 86 -1.46 -9.69 -4.40
CA GLU A 86 -2.01 -9.07 -3.19
C GLU A 86 -2.11 -10.04 -2.02
N GLN A 87 -2.46 -11.31 -2.26
CA GLN A 87 -2.54 -12.34 -1.23
C GLN A 87 -1.16 -12.65 -0.64
N ASP A 88 -0.11 -12.65 -1.46
CA ASP A 88 1.26 -12.83 -0.97
C ASP A 88 1.73 -11.63 -0.11
N MET A 89 1.37 -10.42 -0.52
CA MET A 89 1.59 -9.21 0.30
C MET A 89 0.78 -9.25 1.61
N ALA A 90 -0.42 -9.84 1.57
CA ALA A 90 -1.30 -10.00 2.71
C ALA A 90 -0.69 -10.73 3.87
N LEU A 91 0.03 -11.80 3.57
CA LEU A 91 0.69 -12.63 4.57
C LEU A 91 1.74 -11.81 5.33
N LEU A 92 2.53 -11.01 4.62
CA LEU A 92 3.56 -10.15 5.22
C LEU A 92 2.94 -9.03 6.06
N VAL A 93 1.96 -8.30 5.53
CA VAL A 93 1.34 -7.20 6.32
C VAL A 93 0.57 -7.74 7.52
N ARG A 94 -0.13 -8.86 7.41
CA ARG A 94 -0.78 -9.48 8.58
C ARG A 94 0.25 -9.83 9.65
N ASP A 95 1.40 -10.35 9.25
CA ASP A 95 2.46 -10.71 10.19
C ASP A 95 3.05 -9.48 10.91
N LEU A 96 3.18 -8.35 10.21
CA LEU A 96 3.63 -7.09 10.79
C LEU A 96 2.54 -6.43 11.67
N VAL A 97 1.32 -6.31 11.16
CA VAL A 97 0.22 -5.53 11.76
C VAL A 97 -0.48 -6.27 12.89
N GLN A 98 -0.74 -7.57 12.72
CA GLN A 98 -1.50 -8.34 13.70
C GLN A 98 -0.58 -9.09 14.65
N ASN A 99 0.54 -9.65 14.16
CA ASN A 99 1.46 -10.43 14.99
C ASN A 99 2.64 -9.63 15.53
N HIS A 100 2.84 -8.38 15.09
CA HIS A 100 3.96 -7.53 15.49
C HIS A 100 5.34 -8.20 15.25
N ASN A 101 5.46 -9.00 14.19
CA ASN A 101 6.71 -9.68 13.80
C ASN A 101 7.68 -8.73 13.07
N PHE A 102 8.07 -7.65 13.73
CA PHE A 102 8.86 -6.58 13.14
C PHE A 102 10.30 -6.99 12.80
N ALA A 103 10.88 -7.91 13.56
CA ALA A 103 12.22 -8.44 13.32
C ALA A 103 12.37 -9.06 11.92
N ARG A 104 11.27 -9.55 11.35
CA ARG A 104 11.23 -10.06 9.97
C ARG A 104 11.68 -9.02 8.95
N LEU A 105 11.46 -7.72 9.18
CA LEU A 105 11.88 -6.66 8.25
C LEU A 105 13.39 -6.65 7.97
N ALA A 106 14.20 -7.23 8.86
CA ALA A 106 15.65 -7.35 8.66
C ALA A 106 16.07 -8.63 7.90
N ASN A 107 15.12 -9.48 7.46
CA ASN A 107 15.42 -10.64 6.62
C ASN A 107 15.86 -10.18 5.23
N CYS A 108 16.91 -10.80 4.71
CA CYS A 108 17.46 -10.57 3.39
C CYS A 108 17.92 -11.89 2.76
N ASP A 109 17.19 -12.97 3.04
CA ASP A 109 17.47 -14.29 2.49
C ASP A 109 16.89 -14.37 1.08
N THR A 110 17.45 -15.23 0.22
CA THR A 110 17.06 -15.37 -1.21
C THR A 110 15.55 -15.56 -1.44
N ASP A 111 14.83 -16.04 -0.43
CA ASP A 111 13.39 -16.33 -0.48
C ASP A 111 12.51 -15.37 0.37
N ASP A 112 13.08 -14.45 1.17
CA ASP A 112 12.33 -13.51 2.03
C ASP A 112 13.02 -12.14 2.13
N PHE A 113 12.56 -11.18 1.31
CA PHE A 113 12.99 -9.77 1.31
C PHE A 113 11.81 -8.83 1.62
N PRO A 114 11.36 -8.73 2.88
CA PRO A 114 10.12 -8.03 3.23
C PRO A 114 10.14 -6.53 2.95
N VAL A 115 11.28 -5.84 3.13
CA VAL A 115 11.39 -4.40 2.81
C VAL A 115 11.25 -4.17 1.31
N GLU A 116 11.94 -4.98 0.50
CA GLU A 116 11.84 -4.91 -0.96
C GLU A 116 10.42 -5.24 -1.44
N LYS A 117 9.77 -6.23 -0.83
CA LYS A 117 8.39 -6.61 -1.14
C LYS A 117 7.39 -5.50 -0.80
N LEU A 118 7.55 -4.82 0.34
CA LEU A 118 6.75 -3.64 0.70
C LEU A 118 6.96 -2.49 -0.29
N ALA A 119 8.21 -2.22 -0.67
CA ALA A 119 8.55 -1.21 -1.66
C ALA A 119 7.95 -1.52 -3.05
N SER A 120 8.07 -2.78 -3.50
CA SER A 120 7.45 -3.28 -4.73
C SER A 120 5.94 -3.07 -4.71
N PHE A 121 5.28 -3.43 -3.61
CA PHE A 121 3.84 -3.24 -3.46
C PHE A 121 3.43 -1.75 -3.52
N ALA A 122 4.15 -0.89 -2.80
CA ALA A 122 3.87 0.55 -2.78
C ALA A 122 3.97 1.19 -4.17
N ILE A 123 5.02 0.87 -4.93
CA ILE A 123 5.19 1.35 -6.31
C ILE A 123 4.12 0.80 -7.24
N PHE A 124 3.77 -0.47 -7.10
CA PHE A 124 2.72 -1.07 -7.91
C PHE A 124 1.36 -0.41 -7.66
N GLN A 125 1.01 -0.15 -6.40
CA GLN A 125 -0.23 0.56 -6.07
C GLN A 125 -0.22 2.00 -6.58
N MET A 126 0.92 2.71 -6.49
CA MET A 126 1.05 4.05 -7.08
C MET A 126 0.76 4.02 -8.59
N LEU A 127 1.33 3.06 -9.32
CA LEU A 127 1.08 2.88 -10.75
C LEU A 127 -0.41 2.65 -11.04
N LEU A 128 -1.06 1.71 -10.34
CA LEU A 128 -2.48 1.44 -10.51
C LEU A 128 -3.33 2.69 -10.23
N ASN A 129 -2.94 3.50 -9.24
CA ASN A 129 -3.62 4.72 -8.86
C ASN A 129 -3.37 5.92 -9.76
N LEU A 130 -2.45 5.85 -10.73
CA LEU A 130 -2.40 6.87 -11.79
C LEU A 130 -3.68 6.90 -12.63
N ASN A 131 -4.40 5.76 -12.71
CA ASN A 131 -5.72 5.67 -13.34
C ASN A 131 -6.87 6.12 -12.41
N ASN A 132 -6.58 6.45 -11.15
CA ASN A 132 -7.60 6.86 -10.20
C ASN A 132 -8.05 8.30 -10.49
N PRO A 133 -9.33 8.56 -10.84
CA PRO A 133 -9.82 9.91 -11.09
C PRO A 133 -9.63 10.86 -9.90
N GLN A 134 -9.56 10.34 -8.67
CA GLN A 134 -9.42 11.11 -7.43
C GLN A 134 -7.97 11.44 -7.07
N SER A 135 -7.00 10.90 -7.80
CA SER A 135 -5.60 11.32 -7.67
C SER A 135 -5.45 12.76 -8.20
N ARG A 136 -4.84 13.63 -7.37
CA ARG A 136 -4.45 15.00 -7.75
C ARG A 136 -3.04 15.07 -8.32
N PHE A 137 -2.39 13.93 -8.53
CA PHE A 137 -1.01 13.87 -9.01
C PHE A 137 -0.89 14.64 -10.36
N PRO A 138 -0.08 15.72 -10.41
CA PRO A 138 0.06 16.52 -11.62
C PRO A 138 0.59 15.68 -12.79
N GLY A 139 -0.05 15.79 -13.95
CA GLY A 139 0.38 15.06 -15.14
C GLY A 139 0.22 13.53 -15.04
N LYS A 140 -0.66 13.02 -14.18
CA LYS A 140 -0.83 11.57 -13.96
C LYS A 140 -1.13 10.78 -15.24
N ASN A 141 -1.89 11.38 -16.16
CA ASN A 141 -2.25 10.72 -17.42
C ASN A 141 -1.03 10.61 -18.33
N GLU A 142 -0.27 11.69 -18.46
CA GLU A 142 0.98 11.75 -19.23
C GLU A 142 2.02 10.78 -18.65
N LEU A 143 2.15 10.76 -17.32
CA LEU A 143 3.03 9.83 -16.62
C LEU A 143 2.61 8.38 -16.85
N PHE A 144 1.32 8.06 -16.71
CA PHE A 144 0.83 6.71 -16.97
C PHE A 144 1.08 6.28 -18.43
N GLN A 145 0.80 7.16 -19.40
CA GLN A 145 1.07 6.89 -20.81
C GLN A 145 2.56 6.74 -21.10
N SER A 146 3.45 7.45 -20.40
CA SER A 146 4.89 7.31 -20.56
C SER A 146 5.39 5.89 -20.25
N PHE A 147 4.70 5.17 -19.36
CA PHE A 147 4.99 3.77 -19.07
C PHE A 147 4.39 2.79 -20.09
N ILE A 148 3.22 3.10 -20.66
CA ILE A 148 2.53 2.21 -21.63
C ILE A 148 3.11 2.36 -23.04
N ASN A 149 3.49 3.57 -23.45
CA ASN A 149 3.95 3.87 -24.80
C ASN A 149 5.12 3.00 -25.29
N PRO A 150 6.16 2.70 -24.47
CA PRO A 150 7.22 1.78 -24.87
C PRO A 150 6.71 0.38 -25.25
N VAL A 151 5.70 -0.13 -24.54
CA VAL A 151 5.06 -1.42 -24.82
C VAL A 151 4.26 -1.34 -26.10
N LYS A 152 3.44 -0.30 -26.23
CA LYS A 152 2.58 -0.07 -27.40
C LYS A 152 3.39 0.08 -28.70
N ASN A 153 4.48 0.85 -28.66
CA ASN A 153 5.33 1.09 -29.82
C ASN A 153 6.04 -0.18 -30.31
N ASN A 154 6.25 -1.17 -29.44
CA ASN A 154 6.90 -2.44 -29.75
C ASN A 154 5.94 -3.63 -29.69
N LEU A 155 4.62 -3.38 -29.70
CA LEU A 155 3.61 -4.37 -29.33
C LEU A 155 3.69 -5.64 -30.19
N GLN A 156 3.88 -5.51 -31.50
CA GLN A 156 3.93 -6.67 -32.40
C GLN A 156 5.13 -7.57 -32.10
N HIS A 157 6.28 -6.98 -31.79
CA HIS A 157 7.46 -7.74 -31.37
C HIS A 157 7.22 -8.45 -30.04
N ILE A 158 6.68 -7.72 -29.05
CA ILE A 158 6.33 -8.27 -27.73
C ILE A 158 5.33 -9.43 -27.84
N ILE A 159 4.30 -9.29 -28.69
CA ILE A 159 3.33 -10.36 -28.97
C ILE A 159 4.03 -11.58 -29.55
N SER A 160 4.89 -11.39 -30.55
CA SER A 160 5.63 -12.48 -31.20
C SER A 160 6.49 -13.25 -30.19
N GLU A 161 7.29 -12.55 -29.39
CA GLU A 161 8.14 -13.16 -28.35
C GLU A 161 7.31 -13.83 -27.24
N THR A 162 6.18 -13.23 -26.85
CA THR A 162 5.30 -13.83 -25.83
C THR A 162 4.71 -15.14 -26.32
N ILE A 163 4.29 -15.22 -27.60
CA ILE A 163 3.69 -16.44 -28.16
C ILE A 163 4.77 -17.52 -28.33
N SER A 164 5.99 -17.15 -28.74
CA SER A 164 7.09 -18.10 -28.94
C SER A 164 7.61 -18.73 -27.65
N LEU A 165 7.27 -18.19 -26.47
CA LEU A 165 7.62 -18.78 -25.17
C LEU A 165 7.23 -20.26 -25.06
N SER A 166 6.09 -20.65 -25.65
CA SER A 166 5.64 -22.06 -25.61
C SER A 166 6.61 -23.01 -26.30
N ASP A 167 7.32 -22.53 -27.32
CA ASP A 167 8.28 -23.31 -28.10
C ASP A 167 9.71 -23.20 -27.53
N VAL A 168 10.10 -22.00 -27.08
CA VAL A 168 11.48 -21.70 -26.65
C VAL A 168 11.71 -22.06 -25.17
N MET A 169 10.71 -21.83 -24.30
CA MET A 169 10.80 -22.03 -22.85
C MET A 169 9.50 -22.65 -22.30
N PRO A 170 9.18 -23.91 -22.65
CA PRO A 170 7.89 -24.53 -22.32
C PRO A 170 7.61 -24.60 -20.81
N GLU A 171 8.63 -24.80 -19.98
CA GLU A 171 8.49 -24.81 -18.51
C GLU A 171 8.07 -23.44 -17.97
N LEU A 172 8.61 -22.35 -18.51
CA LEU A 172 8.22 -20.99 -18.14
C LEU A 172 6.81 -20.68 -18.63
N ALA A 173 6.50 -21.05 -19.87
CA ALA A 173 5.19 -20.87 -20.47
C ALA A 173 4.06 -21.62 -19.75
N ALA A 174 4.39 -22.70 -19.02
CA ALA A 174 3.43 -23.47 -18.24
C ALA A 174 2.97 -22.75 -16.95
N LEU A 175 3.68 -21.72 -16.49
CA LEU A 175 3.30 -20.96 -15.30
C LEU A 175 2.12 -20.03 -15.59
N SER A 176 1.17 -19.93 -14.65
CA SER A 176 -0.14 -19.26 -14.83
C SER A 176 -0.05 -17.83 -15.37
N ILE A 177 0.85 -17.01 -14.84
CA ILE A 177 1.02 -15.61 -15.27
C ILE A 177 1.54 -15.49 -16.72
N TYR A 178 2.36 -16.45 -17.18
CA TYR A 178 2.84 -16.48 -18.57
C TYR A 178 1.77 -17.02 -19.52
N GLN A 179 0.96 -18.00 -19.08
CA GLN A 179 -0.23 -18.43 -19.82
C GLN A 179 -1.21 -17.26 -20.01
N LYS A 180 -1.38 -16.41 -18.99
CA LYS A 180 -2.18 -15.18 -19.11
C LYS A 180 -1.58 -14.21 -20.12
N LEU A 181 -0.26 -13.97 -20.09
CA LEU A 181 0.43 -13.14 -21.10
C LEU A 181 0.22 -13.67 -22.53
N ILE A 182 0.34 -14.97 -22.75
CA ILE A 182 0.08 -15.62 -24.04
C ILE A 182 -1.37 -15.41 -24.46
N ARG A 183 -2.32 -15.56 -23.54
CA ARG A 183 -3.74 -15.31 -23.79
C ARG A 183 -4.02 -13.85 -24.17
N ILE A 184 -3.38 -12.88 -23.52
CA ILE A 184 -3.47 -11.46 -23.87
C ILE A 184 -2.88 -11.23 -25.28
N ALA A 185 -1.74 -11.83 -25.59
CA ALA A 185 -1.11 -11.70 -26.91
C ALA A 185 -2.05 -12.17 -28.04
N ARG A 186 -2.74 -13.29 -27.81
CA ARG A 186 -3.73 -13.88 -28.74
C ARG A 186 -5.11 -13.20 -28.71
N SER A 187 -5.37 -12.30 -27.78
CA SER A 187 -6.69 -11.66 -27.63
C SER A 187 -7.10 -10.88 -28.89
N SER A 188 -8.40 -10.69 -29.10
CA SER A 188 -8.95 -9.91 -30.20
C SER A 188 -9.15 -8.42 -29.87
N SER A 189 -8.78 -8.01 -28.65
CA SER A 189 -8.85 -6.62 -28.20
C SER A 189 -7.89 -5.68 -28.93
N GLY A 190 -8.15 -4.38 -28.82
CA GLY A 190 -7.31 -3.34 -29.41
C GLY A 190 -5.90 -3.30 -28.82
N ASP A 191 -4.99 -2.69 -29.58
CA ASP A 191 -3.58 -2.58 -29.21
C ASP A 191 -3.36 -1.84 -27.89
N ASP A 192 -4.23 -0.89 -27.57
CA ASP A 192 -4.14 -0.10 -26.34
C ASP A 192 -4.49 -0.95 -25.10
N GLU A 193 -5.56 -1.73 -25.18
CA GLU A 193 -5.98 -2.66 -24.12
C GLU A 193 -4.93 -3.75 -23.90
N LYS A 194 -4.40 -4.32 -24.99
CA LYS A 194 -3.32 -5.31 -24.93
C LYS A 194 -2.07 -4.75 -24.27
N ALA A 195 -1.58 -3.59 -24.73
CA ALA A 195 -0.37 -2.96 -24.21
C ALA A 195 -0.50 -2.65 -22.71
N LYS A 196 -1.66 -2.14 -22.27
CA LYS A 196 -1.94 -1.87 -20.85
C LYS A 196 -1.91 -3.14 -20.01
N ALA A 197 -2.61 -4.20 -20.44
CA ALA A 197 -2.66 -5.45 -19.68
C ALA A 197 -1.29 -6.14 -19.62
N MET A 198 -0.57 -6.18 -20.75
CA MET A 198 0.79 -6.72 -20.82
C MET A 198 1.74 -5.95 -19.91
N PHE A 199 1.72 -4.61 -19.94
CA PHE A 199 2.55 -3.79 -19.09
C PHE A 199 2.34 -4.08 -17.59
N VAL A 200 1.09 -4.24 -17.15
CA VAL A 200 0.78 -4.57 -15.76
C VAL A 200 1.32 -5.95 -15.37
N LEU A 201 1.17 -6.96 -16.23
CA LEU A 201 1.71 -8.29 -15.94
C LEU A 201 3.25 -8.33 -15.96
N PHE A 202 3.90 -7.64 -16.91
CA PHE A 202 5.36 -7.47 -16.90
C PHE A 202 5.85 -6.74 -15.65
N SER A 203 5.09 -5.74 -15.18
CA SER A 203 5.36 -5.05 -13.94
C SER A 203 5.32 -5.99 -12.73
N LEU A 204 4.30 -6.86 -12.64
CA LEU A 204 4.22 -7.88 -11.59
C LEU A 204 5.41 -8.85 -11.65
N LEU A 205 5.76 -9.33 -12.85
CA LEU A 205 6.92 -10.21 -13.05
C LEU A 205 8.22 -9.54 -12.60
N ALA A 206 8.46 -8.30 -13.02
CA ALA A 206 9.63 -7.52 -12.65
C ALA A 206 9.78 -7.37 -11.13
N LEU A 207 8.67 -7.02 -10.46
CA LEU A 207 8.65 -6.81 -9.00
C LEU A 207 8.79 -8.12 -8.20
N GLN A 208 8.48 -9.26 -8.81
CA GLN A 208 8.70 -10.60 -8.27
C GLN A 208 10.07 -11.19 -8.62
N GLY A 209 10.93 -10.45 -9.33
CA GLY A 209 12.24 -10.96 -9.79
C GLY A 209 12.15 -12.08 -10.83
N LYS A 210 11.00 -12.20 -11.52
CA LYS A 210 10.76 -13.20 -12.56
C LYS A 210 11.17 -12.68 -13.93
N ILE A 211 11.41 -13.61 -14.86
CA ILE A 211 11.79 -13.29 -16.26
C ILE A 211 10.69 -12.43 -16.89
N THR A 212 11.06 -11.26 -17.40
CA THR A 212 10.14 -10.30 -18.02
C THR A 212 10.85 -9.58 -19.16
N MET A 213 10.09 -9.11 -20.15
CA MET A 213 10.62 -8.29 -21.23
C MET A 213 10.73 -6.81 -20.84
N ILE A 214 10.04 -6.38 -19.79
CA ILE A 214 10.00 -5.01 -19.31
C ILE A 214 10.20 -5.00 -17.79
N ASP A 215 11.15 -4.21 -17.32
CA ASP A 215 11.58 -4.12 -15.92
C ASP A 215 11.37 -2.72 -15.30
N THR A 216 10.63 -1.83 -15.99
CA THR A 216 10.46 -0.42 -15.59
C THR A 216 10.02 -0.23 -14.14
N MET A 217 9.17 -1.12 -13.60
CA MET A 217 8.74 -1.03 -12.20
C MET A 217 9.83 -1.45 -11.20
N ALA A 218 10.70 -2.40 -11.55
CA ALA A 218 11.84 -2.75 -10.72
C ALA A 218 12.85 -1.59 -10.66
N TRP A 219 13.10 -0.93 -11.80
CA TRP A 219 13.89 0.30 -11.85
C TRP A 219 13.26 1.41 -10.99
N LEU A 220 11.96 1.68 -11.16
CA LEU A 220 11.25 2.72 -10.41
C LEU A 220 11.26 2.47 -8.89
N ARG A 221 11.14 1.20 -8.47
CA ARG A 221 11.32 0.81 -7.07
C ARG A 221 12.73 1.14 -6.59
N GLY A 222 13.76 0.89 -7.38
CA GLY A 222 15.13 1.32 -7.08
C GLY A 222 15.24 2.83 -6.90
N GLU A 223 14.67 3.62 -7.80
CA GLU A 223 14.72 5.09 -7.72
C GLU A 223 13.98 5.65 -6.50
N VAL A 224 12.83 5.05 -6.13
CA VAL A 224 11.99 5.59 -5.06
C VAL A 224 12.42 5.08 -3.69
N PHE A 225 12.75 3.79 -3.57
CA PHE A 225 12.97 3.07 -2.32
C PHE A 225 14.42 2.59 -2.12
N SER A 226 15.40 3.05 -2.91
CA SER A 226 16.80 2.74 -2.61
C SER A 226 17.30 3.50 -1.38
N GLY A 227 18.41 3.01 -0.84
CA GLY A 227 19.15 3.61 0.26
C GLY A 227 18.60 3.33 1.64
N ILE A 228 17.66 2.39 1.78
CA ILE A 228 17.00 2.14 3.07
C ILE A 228 17.98 1.52 4.07
N HIS A 229 18.29 2.26 5.13
CA HIS A 229 19.21 1.82 6.19
C HIS A 229 18.55 1.72 7.56
N ARG A 230 17.37 2.32 7.72
CA ARG A 230 16.60 2.29 8.97
C ARG A 230 15.11 2.29 8.67
N VAL A 231 14.37 1.52 9.46
CA VAL A 231 12.91 1.51 9.48
C VAL A 231 12.42 1.85 10.88
N ASP A 232 11.67 2.95 10.97
CA ASP A 232 10.88 3.25 12.15
C ASP A 232 9.45 2.72 11.94
N ILE A 233 8.92 2.04 12.94
CA ILE A 233 7.57 1.49 12.97
C ILE A 233 6.78 2.29 14.00
N PHE A 234 5.66 2.87 13.60
CA PHE A 234 4.77 3.60 14.48
C PHE A 234 3.51 2.76 14.73
N HIS A 235 3.36 2.31 15.96
CA HIS A 235 2.20 1.54 16.41
C HIS A 235 1.35 2.40 17.33
N THR A 236 0.04 2.47 17.08
CA THR A 236 -0.88 3.37 17.78
C THR A 236 -1.13 3.00 19.24
N GLY A 237 -0.44 1.99 19.78
CA GLY A 237 -0.64 1.49 21.15
C GLY A 237 -1.86 0.59 21.28
N HIS A 238 -2.44 0.15 20.16
CA HIS A 238 -3.69 -0.61 20.14
C HIS A 238 -3.62 -1.75 19.14
N HIS A 239 -4.14 -2.90 19.55
CA HIS A 239 -4.32 -4.03 18.66
C HIS A 239 -5.16 -3.64 17.44
N PHE A 240 -4.90 -4.33 16.32
CA PHE A 240 -5.60 -4.12 15.05
C PHE A 240 -7.13 -4.20 15.17
N TYR A 241 -7.67 -4.99 16.09
CA TYR A 241 -9.14 -5.12 16.28
C TYR A 241 -9.68 -4.30 17.45
N SER A 242 -8.90 -3.39 18.03
CA SER A 242 -9.36 -2.59 19.17
C SER A 242 -10.50 -1.67 18.74
N THR A 243 -11.47 -1.40 19.62
CA THR A 243 -12.52 -0.39 19.38
C THR A 243 -12.32 0.86 20.25
N GLU A 244 -11.18 0.96 20.95
CA GLU A 244 -10.86 2.12 21.80
C GLU A 244 -10.55 3.35 20.94
N PRO A 245 -11.01 4.56 21.33
CA PRO A 245 -10.61 5.81 20.69
C PRO A 245 -9.09 6.05 20.78
N ARG A 246 -8.41 6.33 19.66
CA ARG A 246 -6.95 6.29 19.50
C ARG A 246 -6.46 6.95 18.20
N PRO A 247 -5.21 7.42 18.05
CA PRO A 247 -4.76 7.82 16.71
C PRO A 247 -4.94 6.70 15.69
N VAL A 248 -5.38 7.04 14.46
CA VAL A 248 -5.48 6.08 13.35
C VAL A 248 -4.80 6.61 12.11
N PHE A 249 -3.91 5.82 11.53
CA PHE A 249 -3.32 6.19 10.25
C PHE A 249 -4.37 6.13 9.15
N THR A 250 -4.26 7.07 8.23
CA THR A 250 -5.07 7.09 7.02
C THR A 250 -4.26 6.65 5.81
N VAL A 251 -4.96 6.39 4.71
CA VAL A 251 -4.30 6.17 3.43
C VAL A 251 -5.03 6.88 2.30
N SER A 252 -4.27 7.35 1.31
CA SER A 252 -4.79 7.91 0.06
C SER A 252 -4.42 7.01 -1.13
N PRO A 253 -4.95 7.27 -2.34
CA PRO A 253 -4.54 6.59 -3.56
C PRO A 253 -3.03 6.53 -3.82
N ASN A 254 -2.22 7.42 -3.24
CA ASN A 254 -0.76 7.40 -3.45
C ASN A 254 -0.05 6.33 -2.60
N VAL A 255 -0.73 5.77 -1.61
CA VAL A 255 -0.30 4.67 -0.71
C VAL A 255 0.88 5.00 0.20
N PHE A 256 1.79 5.89 -0.19
CA PHE A 256 2.94 6.31 0.59
C PHE A 256 3.17 7.83 0.48
N CYS A 257 3.96 8.36 1.42
CA CYS A 257 4.33 9.77 1.50
C CYS A 257 5.85 9.90 1.39
N LYS A 258 6.36 10.41 0.28
CA LYS A 258 7.80 10.64 0.09
C LYS A 258 8.16 12.09 0.40
N MET A 259 9.01 12.30 1.40
CA MET A 259 9.58 13.58 1.79
C MET A 259 11.02 13.66 1.29
N THR A 260 11.21 14.29 0.13
CA THR A 260 12.47 14.26 -0.61
C THR A 260 13.61 15.00 0.10
N GLU A 261 13.30 16.13 0.77
CA GLU A 261 14.31 16.95 1.44
C GLU A 261 14.88 16.23 2.66
N GLU A 262 14.01 15.56 3.42
CA GLU A 262 14.33 14.80 4.61
C GLU A 262 14.82 13.38 4.31
N ARG A 263 14.71 12.94 3.06
CA ARG A 263 15.06 11.58 2.58
C ARG A 263 14.36 10.48 3.39
N VAL A 264 13.07 10.69 3.62
CA VAL A 264 12.23 9.72 4.32
C VAL A 264 10.98 9.39 3.51
N LEU A 265 10.49 8.17 3.69
CA LEU A 265 9.27 7.70 3.07
C LEU A 265 8.37 7.07 4.14
N TYR A 266 7.14 7.53 4.25
CA TYR A 266 6.12 6.93 5.12
C TYR A 266 5.23 5.98 4.31
N LEU A 267 4.94 4.81 4.88
CA LEU A 267 4.05 3.81 4.30
C LEU A 267 3.05 3.35 5.39
N PRO A 268 1.84 3.93 5.42
CA PRO A 268 0.73 3.42 6.22
C PRO A 268 0.38 2.00 5.76
N LEU A 269 0.45 1.01 6.67
CA LEU A 269 0.10 -0.38 6.35
C LEU A 269 -1.31 -0.75 6.82
N ALA A 270 -1.72 -0.15 7.94
CA ALA A 270 -3.01 -0.34 8.57
C ALA A 270 -3.37 0.89 9.39
N HIS A 271 -4.62 0.97 9.83
CA HIS A 271 -5.07 2.05 10.71
C HIS A 271 -4.29 2.12 12.03
N ASN A 272 -3.68 1.02 12.51
CA ASN A 272 -2.90 1.00 13.76
C ASN A 272 -1.38 0.96 13.55
N LEU A 273 -0.90 0.96 12.29
CA LEU A 273 0.52 0.79 12.00
C LEU A 273 0.99 1.48 10.73
N ALA A 274 2.05 2.28 10.84
CA ALA A 274 2.77 2.88 9.71
C ALA A 274 4.27 2.62 9.81
N LEU A 275 4.93 2.54 8.66
CA LEU A 275 6.39 2.47 8.55
C LEU A 275 6.96 3.79 8.07
N LYS A 276 8.18 4.12 8.50
CA LYS A 276 9.01 5.18 7.94
C LYS A 276 10.37 4.62 7.59
N PHE A 277 10.74 4.76 6.33
CA PHE A 277 12.03 4.36 5.79
C PHE A 277 12.94 5.59 5.75
N TYR A 278 14.16 5.46 6.28
CA TYR A 278 15.21 6.46 6.13
C TYR A 278 16.17 6.05 5.02
N GLN A 279 16.48 7.00 4.14
CA GLN A 279 17.23 6.76 2.93
C GLN A 279 18.59 7.48 2.96
N TYR A 280 19.66 6.72 2.73
CA TYR A 280 20.93 7.28 2.28
C TYR A 280 20.87 7.59 0.78
N PRO A 281 21.70 8.53 0.29
CA PRO A 281 21.77 8.85 -1.14
C PRO A 281 22.44 7.76 -1.99
N GLU A 282 22.96 6.70 -1.36
CA GLU A 282 23.54 5.55 -2.04
C GLU A 282 22.46 4.52 -2.41
N HIS A 283 22.65 3.85 -3.55
CA HIS A 283 21.69 2.85 -4.04
C HIS A 283 21.82 1.50 -3.31
N GLY A 284 20.70 0.79 -3.16
CA GLY A 284 20.61 -0.53 -2.54
C GLY A 284 19.75 -0.58 -1.27
N PHE A 285 19.48 -1.78 -0.76
CA PHE A 285 18.86 -1.98 0.55
C PHE A 285 19.98 -2.36 1.53
N PHE A 286 20.22 -1.54 2.55
CA PHE A 286 21.35 -1.74 3.46
C PHE A 286 21.08 -2.83 4.49
N THR A 287 22.13 -3.59 4.80
CA THR A 287 22.13 -4.59 5.88
C THR A 287 23.37 -4.41 6.77
N PRO A 288 23.25 -4.50 8.11
CA PRO A 288 22.01 -4.73 8.85
C PRO A 288 21.12 -3.48 8.90
N LEU A 289 19.82 -3.71 8.81
CA LEU A 289 18.80 -2.66 8.89
C LEU A 289 18.56 -2.29 10.36
N GLU A 290 18.63 -1.00 10.70
CA GLU A 290 18.19 -0.55 12.03
C GLU A 290 16.66 -0.53 12.08
N ILE A 291 16.05 -1.25 13.03
CA ILE A 291 14.59 -1.27 13.19
C ILE A 291 14.23 -0.72 14.57
N ASN A 292 13.46 0.36 14.59
CA ASN A 292 12.91 0.94 15.81
C ASN A 292 11.39 0.86 15.81
N VAL A 293 10.79 0.57 16.96
CA VAL A 293 9.34 0.54 17.15
C VAL A 293 8.97 1.60 18.16
N PHE A 294 8.07 2.51 17.79
CA PHE A 294 7.52 3.54 18.65
C PHE A 294 6.08 3.17 18.97
N SER A 295 5.77 3.06 20.26
CA SER A 295 4.40 2.81 20.70
C SER A 295 4.06 3.51 22.01
N PRO A 296 2.85 4.08 22.14
CA PRO A 296 2.35 4.60 23.41
C PRO A 296 2.22 3.53 24.49
N ASP A 297 1.88 2.31 24.07
CA ASP A 297 1.71 1.16 24.95
C ASP A 297 2.51 -0.05 24.42
N PRO A 298 3.84 -0.09 24.65
CA PRO A 298 4.67 -1.19 24.20
C PRO A 298 4.29 -2.55 24.81
N GLN A 299 3.57 -2.58 25.93
CA GLN A 299 3.15 -3.83 26.57
C GLN A 299 2.09 -4.58 25.75
N LYS A 300 1.32 -3.87 24.91
CA LYS A 300 0.35 -4.44 23.96
C LYS A 300 1.00 -5.01 22.70
N LEU A 301 2.31 -4.83 22.50
CA LEU A 301 3.01 -5.45 21.38
C LEU A 301 3.09 -6.96 21.57
N LEU A 302 2.90 -7.70 20.47
CA LEU A 302 2.93 -9.17 20.46
C LEU A 302 4.31 -9.70 20.03
N THR A 303 5.29 -8.80 19.93
CA THR A 303 6.61 -9.09 19.40
C THR A 303 7.31 -10.12 20.27
N LYS A 304 7.68 -11.25 19.67
CA LYS A 304 8.38 -12.36 20.35
C LYS A 304 9.90 -12.23 20.25
N ASP A 305 10.40 -11.67 19.15
CA ASP A 305 11.82 -11.48 18.90
C ASP A 305 12.19 -9.99 18.99
N MET A 306 12.90 -9.67 20.06
CA MET A 306 13.41 -8.32 20.33
C MET A 306 14.89 -8.17 19.97
N SER A 307 15.54 -9.23 19.43
CA SER A 307 17.00 -9.23 19.20
C SER A 307 17.43 -8.32 18.05
N ARG A 308 16.53 -8.06 17.10
CA ARG A 308 16.79 -7.26 15.88
C ARG A 308 16.05 -5.92 15.87
N ILE A 309 15.38 -5.56 16.95
CA ILE A 309 14.59 -4.33 17.03
C ILE A 309 14.87 -3.59 18.35
N LYS A 310 14.67 -2.27 18.34
CA LYS A 310 14.63 -1.45 19.56
C LYS A 310 13.21 -0.92 19.73
N VAL A 311 12.66 -1.08 20.93
CA VAL A 311 11.31 -0.59 21.22
C VAL A 311 11.42 0.66 22.09
N TYR A 312 10.61 1.66 21.77
CA TYR A 312 10.52 2.93 22.46
C TYR A 312 9.09 3.17 22.91
N LYS A 313 8.92 3.50 24.18
CA LYS A 313 7.67 4.07 24.69
C LYS A 313 7.62 5.53 24.29
N CYS A 314 6.56 5.94 23.60
CA CYS A 314 6.32 7.35 23.26
C CYS A 314 4.96 7.81 23.84
N SER A 315 4.60 9.07 23.65
CA SER A 315 3.25 9.55 23.93
C SER A 315 2.29 9.24 22.77
N TYR A 316 0.99 9.37 22.99
CA TYR A 316 0.02 9.33 21.90
C TYR A 316 0.17 10.55 20.96
N ASP A 317 0.47 11.72 21.52
CA ASP A 317 0.79 12.94 20.75
C ASP A 317 1.94 12.72 19.76
N TYR A 318 2.97 11.97 20.16
CA TYR A 318 4.06 11.61 19.24
C TYR A 318 3.56 10.83 18.02
N ILE A 319 2.57 9.94 18.20
CA ILE A 319 1.94 9.21 17.09
C ILE A 319 1.03 10.16 16.29
N ASP A 320 0.29 11.05 16.94
CA ASP A 320 -0.55 12.05 16.27
C ASP A 320 0.25 12.97 15.34
N GLN A 321 1.46 13.36 15.72
CA GLN A 321 2.35 14.17 14.87
C GLN A 321 2.76 13.41 13.59
N VAL A 322 3.04 12.11 13.71
CA VAL A 322 3.35 11.25 12.56
C VAL A 322 2.13 11.07 11.66
N MET A 323 0.97 10.78 12.26
CA MET A 323 -0.31 10.70 11.56
C MET A 323 -0.62 12.00 10.81
N SER A 324 -0.47 13.15 11.46
CA SER A 324 -0.71 14.48 10.87
C SER A 324 0.20 14.75 9.67
N THR A 325 1.46 14.29 9.72
CA THR A 325 2.41 14.38 8.59
C THR A 325 1.91 13.57 7.39
N ILE A 326 1.47 12.34 7.63
CA ILE A 326 0.90 11.45 6.61
C ILE A 326 -0.38 12.05 6.02
N ASP A 327 -1.28 12.53 6.87
CA ASP A 327 -2.57 13.08 6.47
C ASP A 327 -2.40 14.35 5.62
N MET A 328 -1.51 15.26 6.03
CA MET A 328 -1.18 16.46 5.27
C MET A 328 -0.70 16.11 3.86
N TYR A 329 0.16 15.11 3.74
CA TYR A 329 0.63 14.63 2.44
C TYR A 329 -0.52 14.02 1.63
N ASN A 330 -1.33 13.16 2.25
CA ASN A 330 -2.48 12.52 1.61
C ASN A 330 -3.48 13.55 1.04
N VAL A 331 -3.79 14.63 1.77
CA VAL A 331 -4.67 15.72 1.30
C VAL A 331 -4.03 16.48 0.14
N GLY A 332 -2.70 16.65 0.15
CA GLY A 332 -1.96 17.30 -0.93
C GLY A 332 -2.11 16.59 -2.28
N PHE A 333 -2.13 15.25 -2.28
CA PHE A 333 -2.10 14.44 -3.49
C PHE A 333 -3.43 13.72 -3.82
N SER A 334 -4.47 13.87 -3.01
CA SER A 334 -5.79 13.31 -3.30
C SER A 334 -6.94 14.18 -2.77
N ASN A 335 -8.09 14.09 -3.45
CA ASN A 335 -9.35 14.61 -2.91
C ASN A 335 -9.95 13.69 -1.83
N ILE A 336 -9.40 12.48 -1.65
CA ILE A 336 -10.01 11.44 -0.81
C ILE A 336 -8.96 10.79 0.06
N ILE A 337 -9.32 10.62 1.33
CA ILE A 337 -8.57 9.88 2.34
C ILE A 337 -9.45 8.76 2.88
N TYR A 338 -8.86 7.61 3.15
CA TYR A 338 -9.50 6.46 3.74
C TYR A 338 -9.01 6.23 5.16
N SER A 339 -9.93 5.97 6.09
CA SER A 339 -9.61 5.64 7.48
C SER A 339 -10.58 4.60 8.05
N SER A 340 -10.23 4.05 9.22
CA SER A 340 -11.11 3.17 9.99
C SER A 340 -12.14 3.94 10.83
N TRP A 341 -12.17 5.28 10.78
CA TRP A 341 -12.94 6.13 11.67
C TRP A 341 -13.89 7.07 10.95
N GLN A 342 -15.01 7.36 11.59
CA GLN A 342 -15.84 8.52 11.26
C GLN A 342 -15.38 9.75 12.06
N LEU A 343 -15.72 10.96 11.59
CA LEU A 343 -15.35 12.20 12.28
C LEU A 343 -15.76 12.24 13.78
N SER A 344 -16.89 11.64 14.17
CA SER A 344 -17.27 11.61 15.58
C SER A 344 -16.31 10.80 16.46
N ASP A 345 -15.59 9.83 15.90
CA ASP A 345 -14.57 9.08 16.65
C ASP A 345 -13.35 9.95 16.94
N VAL A 346 -13.01 10.86 16.02
CA VAL A 346 -11.97 11.88 16.21
C VAL A 346 -12.36 12.84 17.33
N GLU A 347 -13.61 13.35 17.33
CA GLU A 347 -14.10 14.22 18.40
C GLU A 347 -14.05 13.55 19.78
N ASN A 348 -14.44 12.27 19.85
CA ASN A 348 -14.36 11.48 21.06
C ASN A 348 -12.91 11.30 21.54
N TYR A 349 -11.98 11.05 20.62
CA TYR A 349 -10.56 10.94 20.92
C TYR A 349 -9.98 12.26 21.45
N LEU A 350 -10.25 13.39 20.79
CA LEU A 350 -9.80 14.71 21.24
C LEU A 350 -10.32 15.06 22.63
N ARG A 351 -11.56 14.67 22.97
CA ARG A 351 -12.09 14.81 24.33
C ARG A 351 -11.28 13.99 25.34
N LEU A 352 -10.98 12.72 25.03
CA LEU A 352 -10.18 11.87 25.91
C LEU A 352 -8.76 12.39 26.11
N GLN A 353 -8.14 12.96 25.08
CA GLN A 353 -6.85 13.62 25.20
C GLN A 353 -6.86 14.76 26.21
N ASN A 354 -7.91 15.58 26.18
CA ASN A 354 -8.10 16.69 27.12
C ASN A 354 -8.36 16.20 28.55
N GLU A 355 -9.13 15.12 28.71
CA GLU A 355 -9.49 14.55 30.02
C GLU A 355 -8.31 13.82 30.69
N HIS A 356 -7.38 13.26 29.91
CA HIS A 356 -6.30 12.41 30.39
C HIS A 356 -4.92 12.86 29.93
N HIS A 357 -4.60 14.14 30.15
CA HIS A 357 -3.38 14.78 29.64
C HIS A 357 -2.09 13.94 29.83
N ASP A 358 -1.81 13.46 31.04
CA ASP A 358 -0.57 12.70 31.31
C ASP A 358 -0.48 11.40 30.49
N THR A 359 -1.61 10.73 30.23
CA THR A 359 -1.65 9.52 29.41
C THR A 359 -1.32 9.82 27.94
N TYR A 360 -1.81 10.94 27.41
CA TYR A 360 -1.72 11.25 25.98
C TYR A 360 -0.47 12.04 25.59
N TYR A 361 0.12 12.81 26.52
CA TYR A 361 1.25 13.69 26.26
C TYR A 361 2.57 13.22 26.88
N LEU A 362 2.57 12.20 27.76
CA LEU A 362 3.81 11.66 28.34
C LEU A 362 4.15 10.25 27.82
N PRO A 363 5.45 9.91 27.68
CA PRO A 363 6.60 10.79 27.86
C PRO A 363 6.71 11.84 26.73
N GLU A 364 7.27 13.01 27.05
CA GLU A 364 7.47 14.11 26.07
C GLU A 364 8.37 13.70 24.90
N HIS A 365 9.29 12.78 25.16
CA HIS A 365 10.19 12.21 24.15
C HIS A 365 10.19 10.68 24.22
N PRO A 366 10.36 9.98 23.09
CA PRO A 366 10.46 8.53 23.10
C PRO A 366 11.59 8.04 24.02
N VAL A 367 11.27 7.10 24.91
CA VAL A 367 12.22 6.49 25.84
C VAL A 367 12.39 5.03 25.48
N CYS A 368 13.64 4.55 25.43
CA CYS A 368 13.93 3.13 25.18
C CYS A 368 13.19 2.27 26.20
N TRP A 369 12.31 1.41 25.71
CA TRP A 369 11.52 0.51 26.53
C TRP A 369 12.29 -0.77 26.73
N THR A 370 12.76 -0.97 27.96
CA THR A 370 13.29 -2.26 28.40
C THR A 370 12.19 -2.99 29.13
N VAL A 371 12.02 -4.28 28.84
CA VAL A 371 11.14 -5.15 29.63
C VAL A 371 11.78 -5.28 31.00
N SER A 372 11.55 -4.33 31.89
CA SER A 372 11.61 -4.58 33.30
C SER A 372 10.63 -5.72 33.54
N ARG A 373 11.12 -6.95 33.69
CA ARG A 373 10.32 -8.03 34.25
C ARG A 373 9.94 -7.59 35.65
N GLU A 374 8.84 -6.84 35.78
CA GLU A 374 8.12 -6.71 37.03
C GLU A 374 7.55 -8.09 37.33
N LYS A 375 8.38 -8.95 37.94
CA LYS A 375 7.89 -9.98 38.83
C LYS A 375 7.37 -9.26 40.07
N GLY A 376 6.08 -8.94 40.06
CA GLY A 376 5.27 -8.71 41.26
C GLY A 376 4.44 -9.96 41.50
#